data_AF-A0A5R2MSC2-F1
#
_entry.id   AF-A0A5R2MSC2-F1
#
_cell.length_a   1.000
_cell.length_b   1.000
_cell.length_c   1.000
_cell.angle_alpha   90.00
_cell.angle_beta   90.00
_cell.angle_gamma   90.00
#
_symmetry.space_group_name_H-M   'P 1'
#
loop_
_entity.id
_entity.type
_entity.pdbx_description
1 polymer ?
#
loop_
_entity_poly.entity_id
_entity_poly.type
_entity_poly.pdbx_seq_one_letter_code
_entity_poly.pdbx_strand_id
1 'polypeptide(L)'
;DMISANYPMHAILGEELSPSGSGPLKWVIDPINGMKPYLCGLPVWGTLIGFTVDGRSAMGMMNQPQTGECFWSDGTKSICHSALGETVLRTSGT
;
A
#
# COMPACT_ATOMS: atom_id res chain seq x y z
N ASP A 1 -14.49 1.43 -5.38
CA ASP A 1 -14.98 2.17 -6.55
C ASP A 1 -13.94 2.37 -7.64
N MET A 2 -12.89 3.17 -7.43
CA MET A 2 -11.91 3.49 -8.49
C MET A 2 -11.23 2.26 -9.13
N ILE A 3 -10.80 1.30 -8.31
CA ILE A 3 -10.16 0.07 -8.82
C ILE A 3 -11.16 -0.76 -9.62
N SER A 4 -12.35 -0.99 -9.08
CA SER A 4 -13.40 -1.78 -9.75
C SER A 4 -13.84 -1.18 -11.08
N ALA A 5 -13.85 0.16 -11.19
CA ALA A 5 -14.20 0.85 -12.43
C ALA A 5 -13.14 0.72 -13.53
N ASN A 6 -11.85 0.79 -13.17
CA ASN A 6 -10.74 0.74 -14.14
C ASN A 6 -10.22 -0.67 -14.40
N TYR A 7 -10.36 -1.56 -13.41
CA TYR A 7 -9.85 -2.92 -13.40
C TYR A 7 -10.91 -3.90 -12.89
N PRO A 8 -12.02 -4.07 -13.63
CA PRO A 8 -13.17 -4.87 -13.17
C PRO A 8 -12.86 -6.36 -12.93
N MET A 9 -11.78 -6.86 -13.53
CA MET A 9 -11.31 -8.24 -13.36
C MET A 9 -10.34 -8.42 -12.18
N HIS A 10 -9.88 -7.34 -11.54
CA HIS A 10 -8.97 -7.46 -10.42
C HIS A 10 -9.75 -7.70 -9.13
N ALA A 11 -9.29 -8.66 -8.34
CA ALA A 11 -9.86 -8.88 -7.01
C ALA A 11 -9.43 -7.77 -6.06
N ILE A 12 -10.27 -7.44 -5.08
CA ILE A 12 -9.96 -6.48 -4.02
C ILE A 12 -10.22 -7.15 -2.68
N LEU A 13 -9.22 -7.11 -1.81
CA LEU A 13 -9.27 -7.51 -0.42
C LEU A 13 -8.95 -6.28 0.42
N GLY A 14 -9.81 -5.93 1.36
CA GLY A 14 -9.49 -4.90 2.35
C GLY A 14 -9.97 -5.30 3.73
N GLU A 15 -9.37 -4.74 4.77
CA GLU A 15 -9.72 -5.06 6.17
C GLU A 15 -11.22 -4.86 6.45
N GLU A 16 -11.77 -3.76 5.93
CA GLU A 16 -13.18 -3.38 6.12
C GLU A 16 -14.08 -3.70 4.92
N LEU A 17 -13.52 -4.29 3.86
CA LEU A 17 -14.23 -4.57 2.62
C LEU A 17 -14.54 -6.04 2.49
N SER A 18 -15.78 -6.36 2.12
CA SER A 18 -16.11 -7.69 1.61
C SER A 18 -15.20 -8.00 0.42
N PRO A 19 -14.53 -9.17 0.41
CA PRO A 19 -13.72 -9.57 -0.73
C PRO A 19 -14.53 -9.50 -2.02
N SER A 20 -13.96 -8.91 -3.06
CA SER A 20 -14.59 -8.82 -4.38
C SER A 20 -13.70 -9.42 -5.46
N GLY A 21 -14.34 -9.98 -6.48
CA GLY A 21 -13.67 -10.64 -7.60
C GLY A 21 -13.00 -11.97 -7.26
N SER A 22 -12.58 -12.68 -8.30
CA SER A 22 -11.74 -13.87 -8.21
C SER A 22 -10.75 -13.82 -9.37
N GLY A 23 -9.49 -14.16 -9.10
CA GLY A 23 -8.45 -14.07 -10.13
C GLY A 23 -7.04 -13.93 -9.57
N PRO A 24 -6.04 -14.01 -10.46
CA PRO A 24 -4.63 -13.95 -10.07
C PRO A 24 -4.16 -12.55 -9.70
N LEU A 25 -4.82 -11.49 -10.22
CA LEU A 25 -4.52 -10.09 -9.95
C LEU A 25 -5.37 -9.61 -8.78
N LYS A 26 -4.74 -9.23 -7.67
CA LYS A 26 -5.45 -8.85 -6.45
C LYS A 26 -4.81 -7.66 -5.76
N TRP A 27 -5.65 -6.67 -5.44
CA TRP A 27 -5.32 -5.54 -4.59
C TRP A 27 -5.61 -5.89 -3.12
N VAL A 28 -4.70 -5.54 -2.23
CA VAL A 28 -4.83 -5.69 -0.78
C VAL A 28 -4.74 -4.30 -0.16
N ILE A 29 -5.76 -3.86 0.57
CA ILE A 29 -5.88 -2.47 1.01
C ILE A 29 -6.18 -2.41 2.51
N ASP A 30 -5.35 -1.68 3.26
CA ASP A 30 -5.61 -1.30 4.64
C ASP A 30 -5.66 0.24 4.68
N PRO A 31 -6.85 0.84 4.80
CA PRO A 31 -7.00 2.30 4.82
C PRO A 31 -6.30 2.97 6.02
N ILE A 32 -6.29 2.31 7.18
CA ILE A 32 -5.77 2.85 8.44
C ILE A 32 -4.97 1.75 9.16
N ASN A 33 -3.75 1.54 8.68
CA ASN A 33 -2.80 0.70 9.39
C ASN A 33 -2.29 1.43 10.63
N GLY A 34 -2.61 0.90 11.81
CA GLY A 34 -2.33 1.56 13.08
C GLY A 34 -3.51 2.33 13.66
N MET A 35 -4.69 1.70 13.75
CA MET A 35 -5.89 2.30 14.37
C MET A 35 -5.64 2.91 15.76
N LYS A 36 -4.84 2.27 16.62
CA LYS A 36 -4.53 2.80 17.96
C LYS A 36 -3.74 4.12 17.86
N PRO A 37 -2.59 4.18 17.17
CA PRO A 37 -1.93 5.45 16.86
C PRO A 37 -2.84 6.51 16.26
N TYR A 38 -3.68 6.14 15.28
CA TYR A 38 -4.63 7.05 14.65
C TYR A 38 -5.60 7.68 15.66
N LEU A 39 -6.26 6.85 16.48
CA LEU A 39 -7.19 7.31 17.52
C LEU A 39 -6.50 8.15 18.61
N CYS A 40 -5.23 7.89 18.88
CA CYS A 40 -4.42 8.64 19.84
C CYS A 40 -3.75 9.90 19.25
N GLY A 41 -3.95 10.19 17.96
CA GLY A 41 -3.31 11.33 17.29
C GLY A 41 -1.79 11.21 17.14
N LEU A 42 -1.25 9.99 17.22
CA LEU A 42 0.18 9.72 17.01
C LEU A 42 0.48 9.67 15.51
N PRO A 43 1.66 10.11 15.04
CA PRO A 43 1.97 10.20 13.61
C PRO A 43 2.37 8.85 12.96
N VAL A 44 2.21 7.73 13.68
CA VAL A 44 2.66 6.40 13.25
C VAL A 44 1.49 5.54 12.76
N TRP A 45 0.82 6.03 11.71
CA TRP A 45 -0.22 5.31 10.97
C TRP A 45 -0.15 5.68 9.49
N GLY A 46 -0.75 4.86 8.63
CA GLY A 46 -0.82 5.15 7.20
C GLY A 46 -1.76 4.24 6.45
N THR A 47 -1.91 4.51 5.16
CA THR A 47 -2.66 3.66 4.23
C THR A 47 -1.69 2.71 3.54
N LEU A 48 -2.01 1.41 3.56
CA LEU A 48 -1.26 0.38 2.85
C LEU A 48 -2.02 -0.08 1.61
N ILE A 49 -1.33 -0.17 0.48
CA ILE A 49 -1.83 -0.76 -0.75
C ILE A 49 -0.81 -1.78 -1.24
N GLY A 50 -1.21 -3.03 -1.32
CA GLY A 50 -0.46 -4.12 -1.94
C GLY A 50 -1.11 -4.57 -3.24
N PHE A 51 -0.29 -5.03 -4.18
CA PHE A 51 -0.75 -5.69 -5.39
C PHE A 51 -0.05 -7.03 -5.54
N THR A 52 -0.85 -8.07 -5.76
CA THR A 52 -0.38 -9.44 -5.90
C THR A 52 -0.75 -10.01 -7.26
N VAL A 53 0.15 -10.82 -7.80
CA VAL A 53 -0.02 -11.60 -9.04
C VAL A 53 0.22 -13.06 -8.69
N ASP A 54 -0.78 -13.91 -8.92
CA ASP A 54 -0.73 -15.34 -8.58
C ASP A 54 -0.33 -15.60 -7.11
N GLY A 55 -0.85 -14.76 -6.21
CA GLY A 55 -0.57 -14.84 -4.77
C GLY A 55 0.82 -14.36 -4.35
N ARG A 56 1.66 -13.89 -5.27
CA ARG A 56 2.97 -13.29 -4.97
C ARG A 56 2.88 -11.77 -4.97
N SER A 57 3.57 -11.13 -4.03
CA SER A 57 3.67 -9.67 -3.99
C SER A 57 4.41 -9.17 -5.23
N ALA A 58 3.79 -8.26 -5.97
CA ALA A 58 4.37 -7.64 -7.16
C ALA A 58 4.68 -6.16 -6.93
N MET A 59 3.78 -5.44 -6.24
CA MET A 59 3.94 -4.02 -5.92
C MET A 59 3.37 -3.71 -4.54
N GLY A 60 3.83 -2.62 -3.93
CA GLY A 60 3.31 -2.17 -2.64
C GLY A 60 3.54 -0.68 -2.39
N MET A 61 2.72 -0.09 -1.54
CA MET A 61 2.79 1.30 -1.12
C MET A 61 2.36 1.45 0.34
N MET A 62 3.04 2.32 1.08
CA MET A 62 2.64 2.85 2.37
C MET A 62 2.67 4.37 2.30
N ASN A 63 1.52 5.00 2.49
CA ASN A 63 1.40 6.46 2.55
C ASN A 63 1.08 6.89 3.99
N GLN A 64 1.89 7.76 4.58
CA GLN A 64 1.75 8.29 5.93
C GLN A 64 1.35 9.78 5.87
N PRO A 65 0.05 10.12 5.97
CA PRO A 65 -0.40 11.50 5.79
C PRO A 65 0.19 12.48 6.80
N GLN A 66 0.45 12.02 8.04
CA GLN A 66 0.92 12.89 9.12
C GLN A 66 2.38 13.29 8.96
N THR A 67 3.24 12.41 8.43
CA THR A 67 4.66 12.71 8.16
C THR A 67 4.88 13.22 6.74
N GLY A 68 3.91 13.02 5.84
CA GLY A 68 4.04 13.35 4.42
C GLY A 68 4.93 12.37 3.65
N GLU A 69 5.24 11.22 4.24
CA GLU A 69 6.08 10.20 3.63
C GLU A 69 5.25 9.18 2.85
N CYS A 70 5.71 8.83 1.65
CA CYS A 70 5.14 7.75 0.84
C CYS A 70 6.26 6.81 0.39
N PHE A 71 6.18 5.57 0.88
CA PHE A 71 7.07 4.48 0.50
C PHE A 71 6.37 3.63 -0.54
N TRP A 72 7.03 3.26 -1.63
CA TRP A 72 6.46 2.34 -2.60
C TRP A 72 7.52 1.51 -3.32
N SER A 73 7.08 0.38 -3.88
CA SER A 73 7.89 -0.49 -4.71
C SER A 73 7.06 -1.07 -5.86
N ASP A 74 7.68 -1.14 -7.03
CA ASP A 74 7.12 -1.72 -8.25
C ASP A 74 7.69 -3.13 -8.57
N GLY A 75 8.41 -3.72 -7.62
CA GLY A 75 9.11 -5.00 -7.81
C GLY A 75 10.50 -4.88 -8.44
N THR A 76 10.88 -3.70 -8.95
CA THR A 76 12.22 -3.43 -9.51
C THR A 76 13.01 -2.43 -8.67
N LYS A 77 12.33 -1.46 -8.07
CA LYS A 77 12.91 -0.45 -7.19
C LYS A 77 12.00 -0.18 -6.01
N SER A 78 12.57 0.42 -4.98
CA SER A 78 11.84 0.92 -3.82
C SER A 78 12.19 2.39 -3.64
N ILE A 79 11.19 3.24 -3.44
CA ILE A 79 11.34 4.69 -3.35
C ILE A 79 10.63 5.17 -2.07
N CYS A 80 11.26 6.13 -1.40
CA CYS A 80 10.62 6.98 -0.40
C CYS A 80 10.48 8.38 -0.96
N HIS A 81 9.26 8.89 -1.03
CA HIS A 81 8.93 10.28 -1.26
C HIS A 81 8.68 10.95 0.09
N SER A 82 9.33 12.07 0.37
CA SER A 82 9.16 12.83 1.61
C SER A 82 9.34 14.33 1.36
N ALA A 83 9.23 15.15 2.40
CA ALA A 83 9.57 16.57 2.34
C ALA A 83 11.03 16.86 1.90
N LEU A 84 11.93 15.88 2.03
CA LEU A 84 13.33 15.98 1.58
C LEU A 84 13.52 15.59 0.10
N GLY A 85 12.44 15.21 -0.59
CA GLY A 85 12.44 14.73 -1.96
C GLY A 85 12.34 13.21 -2.05
N GLU A 86 12.65 12.69 -3.25
CA GLU A 86 12.61 11.25 -3.54
C GLU A 86 13.97 10.59 -3.33
N THR A 87 13.95 9.48 -2.59
CA THR A 87 15.14 8.66 -2.33
C THR A 87 14.88 7.22 -2.77
N VAL A 88 15.77 6.68 -3.60
CA VAL A 88 15.78 5.24 -3.90
C VAL A 88 16.27 4.50 -2.65
N LEU A 89 15.38 3.69 -2.09
CA LEU A 89 15.67 2.85 -0.94
C LEU A 89 16.54 1.67 -1.37
N ARG A 90 17.53 1.38 -0.54
CA ARG A 90 18.37 0.20 -0.67
C ARG A 90 18.31 -0.52 0.66
N THR A 91 18.26 -1.84 0.63
CA THR A 91 18.54 -2.61 1.82
C THR A 91 20.02 -2.37 2.17
N SER A 92 20.32 -2.09 3.44
CA SER A 92 21.70 -1.94 3.90
C SER A 92 22.42 -3.30 4.02
N GLY A 93 22.04 -4.28 3.20
CA GLY A 93 22.54 -5.64 3.28
C GLY A 93 24.04 -5.71 3.02
N THR A 94 24.72 -6.51 3.84
CA THR A 94 25.96 -7.23 3.54
C THR A 94 26.12 -7.60 2.06
#